data_AF-A0A1X4HUW2-F1
#
_entry.id   AF-A0A1X4HUW2-F1
#
_cell.length_a   1.000
_cell.length_b   1.000
_cell.length_c   1.000
_cell.angle_alpha   90.00
_cell.angle_beta   90.00
_cell.angle_gamma   90.00
#
_symmetry.space_group_name_H-M   'P 1'
#
loop_
_entity.id
_entity.type
_entity.pdbx_description
1 polymer ?
#
loop_
_entity_poly.entity_id
_entity_poly.type
_entity_poly.pdbx_seq_one_letter_code
_entity_poly.pdbx_strand_id
1 'polypeptide(L)' 'MSTPDGLSVIFDLDGTLVDSEPNYYEAGRLTLAEYGVPDFSWAEHERYVGISTRETLADWR' A
#
# COMPACT_ATOMS: atom_id res chain seq x y z
N MET A 1 -16.45 -4.44 32.33
CA MET A 1 -15.36 -4.72 31.38
C MET A 1 -14.08 -4.29 32.06
N SER A 2 -13.13 -5.20 32.25
CA SER A 2 -11.82 -4.86 32.81
C SER A 2 -11.06 -4.04 31.78
N THR A 3 -10.63 -2.83 32.12
CA THR A 3 -9.66 -2.10 31.33
C THR A 3 -8.32 -2.86 31.40
N PRO A 4 -7.63 -3.09 30.27
CA PRO A 4 -6.27 -3.60 30.34
C PRO A 4 -5.40 -2.46 30.89
N ASP A 5 -5.19 -2.44 32.20
CA ASP A 5 -4.29 -1.48 32.83
C ASP A 5 -2.88 -1.71 32.26
N GLY A 6 -2.41 -0.78 31.42
CA GLY A 6 -1.05 -0.78 30.86
C GLY A 6 -0.86 -1.37 29.46
N LEU A 7 -1.92 -1.69 28.70
CA LEU A 7 -1.73 -2.15 27.31
C LEU A 7 -1.50 -0.97 26.35
N SER A 8 -0.33 -0.92 25.73
CA SER A 8 -0.03 -0.02 24.61
C SER A 8 -0.09 -0.78 23.29
N VAL A 9 -0.73 -0.18 22.29
CA VAL A 9 -0.85 -0.70 20.93
C VAL A 9 -0.38 0.35 19.94
N ILE A 10 0.27 -0.09 18.87
CA ILE A 10 0.67 0.75 17.75
C ILE A 10 -0.13 0.27 16.56
N PHE A 11 -0.80 1.21 15.90
CA PHE A 11 -1.53 0.94 14.67
C PHE A 11 -0.72 1.47 13.50
N ASP A 12 -0.66 0.65 12.46
CA ASP A 12 -0.29 1.13 11.14
C ASP A 12 -1.40 2.04 10.58
N LEU A 13 -1.09 2.83 9.57
CA LEU A 13 -2.05 3.78 8.98
C LEU A 13 -2.78 3.16 7.78
N ASP A 14 -2.03 2.83 6.73
CA ASP A 14 -2.55 2.41 5.44
C ASP A 14 -3.11 0.99 5.52
N GLY A 15 -4.33 0.78 5.02
CA GLY A 15 -5.04 -0.50 5.12
C GLY A 15 -5.48 -0.91 6.54
N THR A 16 -5.03 -0.22 7.59
CA THR A 16 -5.39 -0.48 8.99
C THR A 16 -6.37 0.55 9.53
N LEU A 17 -6.00 1.84 9.52
CA LEU A 17 -6.85 2.94 9.98
C LEU A 17 -7.54 3.66 8.82
N VAL A 18 -6.93 3.62 7.63
CA VAL A 18 -7.42 4.29 6.41
C VAL A 18 -7.42 3.30 5.25
N ASP A 19 -8.53 3.22 4.52
CA ASP A 19 -8.62 2.49 3.25
C ASP A 19 -7.99 3.31 2.11
N SER A 20 -6.67 3.45 2.15
CA SER A 20 -5.88 4.29 1.24
C SER A 20 -5.42 3.55 -0.02
N GLU A 21 -5.44 2.21 -0.02
CA GLU A 21 -4.95 1.37 -1.12
C GLU A 21 -5.58 1.64 -2.49
N PRO A 22 -6.91 1.90 -2.60
CA PRO A 22 -7.51 2.26 -3.89
C PRO A 22 -6.90 3.53 -4.49
N ASN A 23 -6.56 4.51 -3.65
CA ASN A 23 -5.94 5.76 -4.10
C ASN A 23 -4.47 5.57 -4.48
N TYR A 24 -3.73 4.75 -3.73
CA TYR A 24 -2.35 4.38 -4.05
C TYR A 24 -2.26 3.68 -5.40
N TYR A 25 -3.13 2.70 -5.64
CA TYR A 25 -3.21 2.01 -6.92
C TYR A 25 -3.50 2.98 -8.07
N GLU A 26 -4.53 3.83 -7.95
CA GLU A 26 -4.91 4.72 -9.04
C GLU A 26 -3.80 5.74 -9.34
N ALA A 27 -3.16 6.31 -8.32
CA ALA A 27 -2.02 7.20 -8.48
C ALA A 27 -0.84 6.51 -9.19
N GLY A 28 -0.52 5.27 -8.77
CA GLY A 28 0.53 4.46 -9.40
C GLY A 28 0.21 4.12 -10.85
N ARG A 29 -1.01 3.65 -11.13
CA ARG A 29 -1.50 3.29 -12.46
C ARG A 29 -1.45 4.46 -13.44
N LEU A 30 -1.94 5.63 -13.02
CA LEU A 30 -1.90 6.84 -13.85
C LEU A 30 -0.46 7.29 -14.12
N THR A 31 0.38 7.34 -13.08
CA THR A 31 1.79 7.70 -13.21
C THR A 31 2.52 6.77 -14.17
N LEU A 32 2.40 5.46 -13.96
CA LEU A 32 3.07 4.44 -14.78
C LEU A 32 2.61 4.47 -16.24
N ALA A 33 1.33 4.73 -16.49
CA ALA A 33 0.80 4.88 -17.84
C ALA A 33 1.46 6.05 -18.59
N GLU A 34 1.70 7.19 -17.93
CA GLU A 34 2.41 8.33 -18.52
C GLU A 34 3.86 8.01 -18.92
N TYR A 35 4.49 7.04 -18.25
CA TYR A 35 5.86 6.59 -18.52
C TYR A 35 5.92 5.29 -19.36
N GLY A 36 4.83 4.92 -20.04
CA GLY A 36 4.83 3.80 -20.99
C GLY A 36 4.59 2.42 -20.38
N VAL A 37 4.03 2.36 -19.16
CA VAL A 37 3.61 1.11 -18.49
C VAL A 37 2.09 1.18 -18.22
N PRO A 38 1.24 1.07 -19.26
CA PRO A 38 -0.20 1.29 -19.13
C PRO A 38 -0.96 0.15 -18.44
N ASP A 39 -0.36 -1.05 -18.40
CA ASP A 39 -1.03 -2.29 -17.98
C ASP A 39 -0.78 -2.66 -16.52
N PHE A 40 -0.38 -1.69 -15.68
CA PHE A 40 -0.22 -1.95 -14.24
C PHE A 40 -1.56 -2.32 -13.61
N SER A 41 -1.66 -3.56 -13.16
CA SER A 41 -2.89 -4.16 -12.66
C SER A 41 -3.00 -4.13 -11.13
N TRP A 42 -4.22 -4.23 -10.62
CA TRP A 42 -4.48 -4.37 -9.19
C TRP A 42 -3.75 -5.60 -8.60
N ALA A 43 -3.75 -6.73 -9.32
CA ALA A 43 -3.07 -7.94 -8.87
C ALA A 43 -1.54 -7.75 -8.77
N GLU A 44 -0.94 -6.89 -9.58
CA GLU A 44 0.47 -6.51 -9.42
C GLU A 44 0.66 -5.57 -8.23
N HIS A 45 -0.23 -4.60 -8.04
CA HIS A 45 -0.22 -3.66 -6.90
C HIS A 45 -0.29 -4.38 -5.55
N GLU A 46 -1.18 -5.37 -5.42
CA GLU A 46 -1.37 -6.15 -4.18
C GLU A 46 -0.07 -6.80 -3.67
N ARG A 47 0.88 -7.11 -4.56
CA ARG A 47 2.18 -7.70 -4.17
C ARG A 47 3.08 -6.73 -3.42
N TYR A 48 2.81 -5.43 -3.53
CA TYR A 48 3.65 -4.36 -3.00
C TYR A 48 2.98 -3.57 -1.87
N VAL A 49 1.79 -3.99 -1.42
CA VAL A 49 1.09 -3.37 -0.28
C VAL A 49 1.90 -3.57 1.00
N GLY A 50 2.08 -2.50 1.77
CA GLY A 50 2.79 -2.52 3.06
C GLY A 50 4.32 -2.59 2.97
N ILE A 51 4.91 -2.55 1.78
CA ILE A 51 6.37 -2.38 1.59
C ILE A 51 6.70 -0.99 1.06
N SER A 52 7.95 -0.57 1.25
CA SER A 52 8.38 0.73 0.74
C SER A 52 8.45 0.75 -0.79
N THR A 53 8.25 1.92 -1.40
CA THR A 53 8.43 2.11 -2.85
C THR A 53 9.82 1.66 -3.33
N ARG A 54 10.84 1.79 -2.49
CA ARG A 54 12.20 1.32 -2.83
C ARG A 54 12.26 -0.21 -2.93
N GLU A 55 11.60 -0.92 -2.04
CA GLU A 55 11.49 -2.38 -2.09
C GLU A 55 10.65 -2.83 -3.29
N THR A 56 9.55 -2.12 -3.59
CA THR A 56 8.78 -2.32 -4.83
C THR A 56 9.66 -2.25 -6.06
N LEU A 57 10.53 -1.25 -6.17
CA LEU A 57 11.45 -1.10 -7.31
C LEU A 57 12.51 -2.21 -7.38
N ALA A 58 12.92 -2.77 -6.23
CA ALA A 58 13.88 -3.86 -6.19
C ALA A 58 13.25 -5.20 -6.63
N ASP A 59 11.96 -5.38 -6.38
CA ASP A 59 11.17 -6.57 -6.74
C ASP A 59 10.38 -6.40 -8.05
N TRP A 60 10.50 -5.24 -8.71
CA TRP A 60 9.65 -4.92 -9.85
C TRP A 60 9.91 -5.83 -11.06
N ARG A 61 8.94 -6.70 -11.33
CA ARG A 61 8.91 -7.73 -12.40
C ARG A 61 10.02 -8.77 -12.26
#